data_AF-A0AAD3RLC6-F1
#
_entry.id   AF-A0AAD3RLC6-F1
#
_cell.length_a   1.000
_cell.length_b   1.000
_cell.length_c   1.000
_cell.angle_alpha   90.00
_cell.angle_beta   90.00
_cell.angle_gamma   90.00
#
_symmetry.space_group_name_H-M   'P 1'
#
loop_
_entity.id
_entity.type
_entity.pdbx_description
1 polymer ?
#
loop_
_entity_poly.entity_id
_entity_poly.type
_entity_poly.pdbx_seq_one_letter_code
_entity_poly.pdbx_strand_id
1 'polypeptide(L)'
;MSSSHGKDSSFLGGRIPPEIESLSKNLKDVDQEMFRRILKAVVSALEGKDCRDVMRAIAEGSTIPQERLSHIIAGMYRVLSEAIRIPTSSLKQEAFKEDLRELRIPEDFITDFSSVVFGNRRAAIEAGTSQSDPHLPTIEDCKWRVDVAISTSSLARALQPSVLMQIKLSDGTFHRFEVPVTKFQELRYNVALILKEMNDLEKRSILKIQD
;
A
#
# COMPACT_ATOMS: atom_id res chain seq x y z
N MET A 1 20.37 -28.71 -1.80
CA MET A 1 19.08 -28.94 -1.12
C MET A 1 18.68 -27.63 -0.47
N SER A 2 17.93 -26.82 -1.20
CA SER A 2 17.41 -25.54 -0.75
C SER A 2 15.91 -25.61 -0.96
N SER A 3 15.20 -25.95 0.12
CA SER A 3 13.75 -26.03 0.16
C SER A 3 13.17 -24.64 -0.08
N SER A 4 12.85 -24.35 -1.33
CA SER A 4 11.92 -23.29 -1.70
C SER A 4 10.51 -23.74 -1.29
N HIS A 5 10.22 -23.70 0.02
CA HIS A 5 8.82 -23.62 0.44
C HIS A 5 8.29 -22.30 -0.12
N GLY A 6 7.24 -22.41 -0.94
CA GLY A 6 6.57 -21.26 -1.52
C GLY A 6 6.15 -20.35 -0.38
N LYS A 7 6.81 -19.18 -0.28
CA LYS A 7 6.45 -18.16 0.70
C LYS A 7 5.00 -17.80 0.47
N ASP A 8 4.19 -18.06 1.48
CA ASP A 8 2.86 -17.51 1.64
C ASP A 8 2.93 -15.99 1.44
N SER A 9 1.85 -15.42 0.92
CA SER A 9 1.77 -13.99 0.61
C SER A 9 1.81 -13.16 1.90
N SER A 10 3.02 -12.94 2.43
CA SER A 10 3.25 -12.03 3.54
C SER A 10 2.86 -10.61 3.13
N PHE A 11 2.47 -9.80 4.11
CA PHE A 11 2.20 -8.36 3.88
C PHE A 11 3.44 -7.61 3.33
N LEU A 12 4.62 -8.21 3.42
CA LEU A 12 5.89 -7.71 2.88
C LEU A 12 6.13 -8.08 1.41
N GLY A 13 5.23 -8.83 0.79
CA GLY A 13 5.36 -9.32 -0.58
C GLY A 13 6.43 -10.41 -0.73
N GLY A 14 7.01 -10.54 -1.92
CA GLY A 14 7.92 -11.65 -2.26
C GLY A 14 9.30 -11.60 -1.60
N ARG A 15 9.73 -10.44 -1.08
CA ARG A 15 11.03 -10.26 -0.41
C ARG A 15 10.87 -9.38 0.82
N ILE A 16 11.48 -9.80 1.92
CA ILE A 16 11.53 -9.02 3.16
C ILE A 16 12.51 -7.85 2.95
N PRO A 17 12.09 -6.60 3.18
CA PRO A 17 12.98 -5.44 3.13
C PRO A 17 14.16 -5.56 4.12
N PRO A 18 15.38 -5.13 3.74
CA PRO A 18 16.57 -5.27 4.59
C PRO A 18 16.44 -4.52 5.92
N GLU A 19 15.64 -3.46 5.97
CA GLU A 19 15.38 -2.69 7.20
C GLU A 19 14.61 -3.53 8.23
N ILE A 20 13.65 -4.34 7.77
CA ILE A 20 12.88 -5.25 8.63
C ILE A 20 13.75 -6.42 9.10
N GLU A 21 14.62 -6.92 8.22
CA GLU A 21 15.58 -7.95 8.61
C GLU A 21 16.61 -7.43 9.62
N SER A 22 17.00 -6.16 9.51
CA SER A 22 17.87 -5.51 10.48
C SER A 22 17.15 -5.28 11.81
N LEU A 23 15.85 -4.95 11.80
CA LEU A 23 15.05 -4.75 12.99
C LEU A 23 15.13 -5.96 13.94
N SER A 24 14.81 -7.15 13.44
CA SER A 24 14.77 -8.36 14.27
C SER A 24 16.12 -8.69 14.92
N LYS A 25 17.23 -8.35 14.25
CA LYS A 25 18.59 -8.52 14.77
C LYS A 25 18.92 -7.52 15.89
N ASN A 26 18.32 -6.33 15.85
CA ASN A 26 18.63 -5.21 16.73
C ASN A 26 17.65 -5.02 17.90
N LEU A 27 16.59 -5.83 18.00
CA LEU A 27 15.61 -5.77 19.09
C LEU A 27 16.06 -6.45 20.40
N LYS A 28 17.16 -7.20 20.40
CA LYS A 28 17.70 -7.86 21.61
C LYS A 28 18.03 -6.84 22.68
N ASP A 29 17.55 -7.01 23.91
CA ASP A 29 17.83 -6.08 25.04
C ASP A 29 17.18 -4.69 24.91
N VAL A 30 16.20 -4.51 24.01
CA VAL A 30 15.32 -3.32 24.04
C VAL A 30 14.20 -3.61 25.03
N ASP A 31 14.00 -2.74 26.02
CA ASP A 31 12.87 -2.86 26.93
C ASP A 31 11.56 -2.38 26.27
N GLN A 32 10.44 -2.77 26.86
CA GLN A 32 9.12 -2.44 26.31
C GLN A 32 8.83 -0.93 26.35
N GLU A 33 9.37 -0.21 27.34
CA GLU A 33 9.16 1.23 27.48
C GLU A 33 9.88 2.01 26.37
N MET A 34 11.15 1.71 26.11
CA MET A 34 11.93 2.29 25.01
C MET A 34 11.30 1.93 23.67
N PHE A 35 10.90 0.66 23.48
CA PHE A 35 10.21 0.23 22.25
C PHE A 35 8.96 1.07 21.98
N ARG A 36 8.08 1.23 22.97
CA ARG A 36 6.86 2.05 22.84
C ARG A 36 7.16 3.52 22.62
N ARG A 37 8.22 4.05 23.24
CA ARG A 37 8.66 5.44 23.04
C ARG A 37 9.12 5.68 21.61
N ILE A 38 9.92 4.77 21.04
CA ILE A 38 10.35 4.83 19.64
C ILE A 38 9.14 4.66 18.71
N LEU A 39 8.28 3.66 18.96
CA LEU A 39 7.09 3.42 18.17
C LEU A 39 6.19 4.65 18.11
N LYS A 40 5.97 5.34 19.24
CA LYS A 40 5.19 6.58 19.29
C LYS A 40 5.80 7.69 18.44
N ALA A 41 7.13 7.81 18.43
CA ALA A 41 7.84 8.78 17.59
C ALA A 41 7.71 8.43 16.10
N VAL A 42 7.86 7.15 15.73
CA VAL A 42 7.67 6.67 14.35
C VAL A 42 6.24 6.91 13.86
N VAL A 43 5.23 6.60 14.68
CA VAL A 43 3.83 6.86 14.31
C VAL A 43 3.58 8.35 14.12
N SER A 44 4.16 9.20 14.98
CA SER A 44 4.02 10.66 14.82
C SER A 44 4.68 11.15 13.53
N ALA A 45 5.80 10.55 13.12
CA ALA A 45 6.46 10.85 11.84
C ALA A 45 5.62 10.40 10.65
N LEU A 46 4.98 9.22 10.73
CA LEU A 46 4.05 8.72 9.71
C LEU A 46 2.76 9.56 9.61
N GLU A 47 2.32 10.18 10.71
CA GLU A 47 1.25 11.18 10.72
C GLU A 47 1.68 12.53 10.10
N GLY A 48 2.95 12.68 9.69
CA GLY A 48 3.49 13.92 9.10
C GLY A 48 3.91 14.99 10.11
N LYS A 49 4.02 14.65 11.39
CA LYS A 49 4.44 15.60 12.45
C LYS A 49 5.96 15.71 12.53
N ASP A 50 6.47 16.88 12.90
CA ASP A 50 7.91 17.05 13.18
C ASP A 50 8.30 16.26 14.44
N CYS A 51 9.17 15.27 14.24
CA CYS A 51 9.63 14.36 15.30
C CYS A 51 11.09 14.58 15.68
N ARG A 52 11.76 15.61 15.14
CA ARG A 52 13.22 15.80 15.34
C ARG A 52 13.61 15.92 16.81
N ASP A 53 12.87 16.68 17.60
CA ASP A 53 13.18 16.89 19.02
C ASP A 53 12.88 15.64 19.86
N VAL A 54 11.80 14.92 19.53
CA VAL A 54 11.46 13.65 20.18
C VAL A 54 12.52 12.59 19.89
N MET A 55 12.96 12.48 18.63
CA MET A 55 14.02 11.55 18.23
C MET A 55 15.36 11.91 18.88
N ARG A 56 15.67 13.20 19.03
CA ARG A 56 16.86 13.67 19.74
C ARG A 56 16.80 13.27 21.23
N ALA A 57 15.69 13.52 21.89
CA ALA A 57 15.50 13.16 23.30
C ALA A 57 15.55 11.65 23.55
N ILE A 58 15.14 10.84 22.57
CA ILE A 58 15.29 9.37 22.61
C ILE A 58 16.77 8.99 22.45
N ALA A 59 17.48 9.60 21.50
CA ALA A 59 18.90 9.31 21.28
C ALA A 59 19.76 9.69 22.50
N GLU A 60 19.49 10.83 23.14
CA GLU A 60 20.22 11.31 24.32
C GLU A 60 19.89 10.51 25.59
N GLY A 61 18.64 10.03 25.73
CA GLY A 61 18.18 9.26 26.89
C GLY A 61 18.33 7.74 26.75
N SER A 62 18.85 7.25 25.63
CA SER A 62 18.96 5.84 25.32
C SER A 62 20.37 5.31 25.63
N THR A 63 20.43 4.11 26.19
CA THR A 63 21.67 3.34 26.35
C THR A 63 22.06 2.58 25.07
N ILE A 64 21.19 2.59 24.05
CA ILE A 64 21.38 1.91 22.77
C ILE A 64 22.25 2.76 21.85
N PRO A 65 23.30 2.20 21.21
CA PRO A 65 24.12 2.90 20.23
C PRO A 65 23.29 3.53 19.10
N GLN A 66 23.70 4.71 18.63
CA GLN A 66 22.95 5.48 17.63
C GLN A 66 22.73 4.72 16.31
N GLU A 67 23.72 3.97 15.84
CA GLU A 67 23.60 3.13 14.64
C GLU A 67 22.50 2.07 14.80
N ARG A 68 22.49 1.38 15.96
CA ARG A 68 21.50 0.39 16.28
C ARG A 68 20.10 1.00 16.42
N LEU A 69 19.99 2.16 17.06
CA LEU A 69 18.74 2.92 17.15
C LEU A 69 18.20 3.29 15.76
N SER A 70 19.08 3.70 14.83
CA SER A 70 18.68 4.03 13.46
C SER A 70 18.08 2.83 12.71
N HIS A 71 18.65 1.63 12.89
CA HIS A 71 18.11 0.40 12.31
C HIS A 71 16.75 0.03 12.89
N ILE A 72 16.55 0.22 14.20
CA ILE A 72 15.26 -0.01 14.85
C ILE A 72 14.20 0.95 14.30
N ILE A 73 14.51 2.25 14.24
CA ILE A 73 13.60 3.26 13.70
C ILE A 73 13.23 2.97 12.25
N ALA A 74 14.22 2.70 11.40
CA ALA A 74 14.01 2.39 9.99
C ALA A 74 13.15 1.13 9.80
N GLY A 75 13.42 0.08 10.59
CA GLY A 75 12.65 -1.15 10.57
C GLY A 75 11.22 -0.96 11.01
N MET A 76 10.98 -0.27 12.14
CA MET A 76 9.63 0.05 12.63
C MET A 76 8.84 0.89 11.60
N TYR A 77 9.47 1.92 11.04
CA TYR A 77 8.87 2.75 10.02
C TYR A 77 8.46 1.93 8.81
N ARG A 78 9.35 1.03 8.34
CA ARG A 78 9.07 0.15 7.21
C ARG A 78 7.94 -0.83 7.50
N VAL A 79 7.95 -1.53 8.64
CA VAL A 79 6.87 -2.46 9.03
C VAL A 79 5.52 -1.77 8.99
N LEU A 80 5.41 -0.58 9.62
CA LEU A 80 4.16 0.17 9.66
C LEU A 80 3.76 0.70 8.28
N SER A 81 4.71 1.20 7.49
CA SER A 81 4.42 1.73 6.14
C SER A 81 3.87 0.65 5.22
N GLU A 82 4.48 -0.54 5.17
CA GLU A 82 4.02 -1.64 4.33
C GLU A 82 2.67 -2.19 4.81
N ALA A 83 2.46 -2.29 6.14
CA ALA A 83 1.21 -2.77 6.70
C ALA A 83 0.03 -1.82 6.49
N ILE A 84 0.26 -0.50 6.55
CA ILE A 84 -0.79 0.52 6.37
C ILE A 84 -1.16 0.69 4.89
N ARG A 85 -0.22 0.42 3.97
CA ARG A 85 -0.48 0.45 2.52
C ARG A 85 -1.52 -0.57 2.07
N ILE A 86 -1.67 -1.68 2.79
CA ILE A 86 -2.63 -2.73 2.47
C ILE A 86 -3.95 -2.44 3.21
N PRO A 87 -5.10 -2.34 2.52
CA PRO A 87 -6.40 -2.11 3.16
C PRO A 87 -6.72 -3.12 4.27
N THR A 88 -7.40 -2.67 5.33
CA THR A 88 -7.82 -3.53 6.45
C THR A 88 -8.78 -4.65 6.05
N SER A 89 -9.48 -4.51 4.91
CA SER A 89 -10.30 -5.57 4.33
C SER A 89 -9.49 -6.77 3.86
N SER A 90 -8.23 -6.54 3.46
CA SER A 90 -7.35 -7.56 2.88
C SER A 90 -6.33 -8.06 3.90
N LEU A 91 -5.81 -7.16 4.76
CA LEU A 91 -4.85 -7.53 5.81
C LEU A 91 -5.57 -8.06 7.05
N LYS A 92 -5.47 -9.37 7.30
CA LYS A 92 -6.02 -9.99 8.53
C LYS A 92 -5.06 -9.81 9.70
N GLN A 93 -5.59 -9.46 10.87
CA GLN A 93 -4.78 -9.24 12.08
C GLN A 93 -3.95 -10.46 12.49
N GLU A 94 -4.52 -11.67 12.43
CA GLU A 94 -3.78 -12.88 12.80
C GLU A 94 -2.67 -13.22 11.80
N ALA A 95 -2.89 -13.02 10.50
CA ALA A 95 -1.85 -13.19 9.48
C ALA A 95 -0.71 -12.19 9.68
N PHE A 96 -1.04 -10.94 10.01
CA PHE A 96 -0.02 -9.92 10.32
C PHE A 96 0.82 -10.30 11.54
N LYS A 97 0.20 -10.81 12.61
CA LYS A 97 0.94 -11.27 13.80
C LYS A 97 1.86 -12.44 13.46
N GLU A 98 1.36 -13.41 12.69
CA GLU A 98 2.14 -14.59 12.31
C GLU A 98 3.37 -14.21 11.47
N ASP A 99 3.21 -13.31 10.49
CA ASP A 99 4.32 -12.77 9.71
C ASP A 99 5.39 -12.13 10.60
N LEU A 100 4.99 -11.37 11.64
CA LEU A 100 5.95 -10.79 12.60
C LEU A 100 6.61 -11.83 13.51
N ARG A 101 5.92 -12.93 13.85
CA ARG A 101 6.51 -14.05 14.60
C ARG A 101 7.55 -14.79 13.77
N GLU A 102 7.29 -15.01 12.48
CA GLU A 102 8.27 -15.60 11.55
C GLU A 102 9.55 -14.74 11.43
N LEU A 103 9.40 -13.42 11.53
CA LEU A 103 10.52 -12.47 11.59
C LEU A 103 11.26 -12.46 12.93
N ARG A 104 10.86 -13.31 13.90
CA ARG A 104 11.42 -13.43 15.25
C ARG A 104 11.30 -12.14 16.08
N ILE A 105 10.21 -11.40 15.88
CA ILE A 105 9.89 -10.23 16.72
C ILE A 105 9.22 -10.74 18.01
N PRO A 106 9.61 -10.25 19.20
CA PRO A 106 8.96 -10.60 20.47
C PRO A 106 7.45 -10.31 20.50
N GLU A 107 6.67 -11.19 21.11
CA GLU A 107 5.19 -11.10 21.15
C GLU A 107 4.70 -9.78 21.75
N ASP A 108 5.37 -9.27 22.78
CA ASP A 108 5.06 -7.98 23.40
C ASP A 108 5.07 -6.83 22.38
N PHE A 109 6.02 -6.84 21.47
CA PHE A 109 6.17 -5.83 20.42
C PHE A 109 5.17 -6.03 19.27
N ILE A 110 4.80 -7.29 18.99
CA ILE A 110 3.77 -7.64 18.01
C ILE A 110 2.41 -7.07 18.42
N THR A 111 2.07 -7.13 19.71
CA THR A 111 0.82 -6.54 20.22
C THR A 111 0.80 -5.01 20.03
N ASP A 112 1.92 -4.34 20.33
CA ASP A 112 2.06 -2.90 20.15
C ASP A 112 1.95 -2.51 18.66
N PHE A 113 2.62 -3.22 17.74
CA PHE A 113 2.46 -3.01 16.29
C PHE A 113 1.01 -3.23 15.83
N SER A 114 0.38 -4.32 16.27
CA SER A 114 -1.00 -4.65 15.91
C SER A 114 -1.97 -3.56 16.36
N SER A 115 -1.74 -2.97 17.55
CA SER A 115 -2.56 -1.87 18.06
C SER A 115 -2.49 -0.62 17.19
N VAL A 116 -1.36 -0.37 16.54
CA VAL A 116 -1.17 0.77 15.63
C VAL A 116 -1.83 0.50 14.28
N VAL A 117 -1.60 -0.68 13.70
CA VAL A 117 -2.06 -1.04 12.34
C VAL A 117 -3.57 -1.24 12.27
N PHE A 118 -4.19 -1.77 13.34
CA PHE A 118 -5.63 -2.08 13.39
C PHE A 118 -6.43 -1.19 14.34
N GLY A 119 -5.77 -0.23 15.00
CA GLY A 119 -6.42 0.68 15.94
C GLY A 119 -6.80 2.05 15.34
N ASN A 120 -7.23 2.94 16.21
CA ASN A 120 -7.79 4.26 15.85
C ASN A 120 -6.79 5.21 15.18
N ARG A 121 -5.48 4.97 15.32
CA ARG A 121 -4.44 5.84 14.74
C ARG A 121 -4.24 5.61 13.25
N ARG A 122 -4.71 4.48 12.69
CA ARG A 122 -4.52 4.13 11.28
C ARG A 122 -5.03 5.22 10.34
N ALA A 123 -6.25 5.73 10.57
CA ALA A 123 -6.84 6.77 9.73
C ALA A 123 -6.00 8.07 9.71
N ALA A 124 -5.40 8.44 10.84
CA ALA A 124 -4.52 9.61 10.91
C ALA A 124 -3.20 9.38 10.14
N ILE A 125 -2.66 8.16 10.17
CA ILE A 125 -1.45 7.80 9.42
C ILE A 125 -1.74 7.75 7.91
N GLU A 126 -2.87 7.18 7.51
CA GLU A 126 -3.30 7.15 6.10
C GLU A 126 -3.47 8.57 5.55
N ALA A 127 -4.06 9.48 6.33
CA ALA A 127 -4.19 10.89 5.96
C ALA A 127 -2.82 11.57 5.81
N GLY A 128 -1.88 11.33 6.72
CA GLY A 128 -0.51 11.88 6.64
C GLY A 128 0.28 11.33 5.46
N THR A 129 0.15 10.03 5.19
CA THR A 129 0.86 9.35 4.10
C THR A 129 0.32 9.76 2.74
N SER A 130 -1.00 9.96 2.61
CA SER A 130 -1.65 10.40 1.37
C SER A 130 -1.12 11.74 0.85
N GLN A 131 -0.60 12.60 1.72
CA GLN A 131 -0.01 13.90 1.33
C GLN A 131 1.44 13.79 0.84
N SER A 132 2.15 12.72 1.20
CA SER A 132 3.59 12.58 0.95
C SER A 132 3.94 11.42 0.02
N ASP A 133 2.99 10.53 -0.30
CA ASP A 133 3.25 9.36 -1.12
C ASP A 133 3.28 9.72 -2.62
N PRO A 134 4.41 9.52 -3.33
CA PRO A 134 4.48 9.71 -4.77
C PRO A 134 3.63 8.64 -5.47
N HIS A 135 2.39 9.00 -5.80
CA HIS A 135 1.47 8.16 -6.55
C HIS A 135 1.39 8.60 -8.01
N LEU A 136 1.09 7.64 -8.89
CA LEU A 136 0.72 7.95 -10.26
C LEU A 136 -0.63 8.69 -10.26
N PRO A 137 -0.86 9.63 -11.19
CA PRO A 137 -2.16 10.27 -11.33
C PRO A 137 -3.27 9.23 -11.46
N THR A 138 -4.30 9.34 -10.62
CA THR A 138 -5.46 8.45 -10.62
C THR A 138 -6.62 9.10 -11.37
N ILE A 139 -7.59 8.29 -11.81
CA ILE A 139 -8.79 8.79 -12.47
C ILE A 139 -9.77 9.32 -11.40
N GLU A 140 -10.09 10.61 -11.44
CA GLU A 140 -11.06 11.24 -10.54
C GLU A 140 -12.49 11.26 -11.11
N ASP A 141 -12.62 11.57 -12.40
CA ASP A 141 -13.91 11.70 -13.08
C ASP A 141 -13.80 11.18 -14.51
N CYS A 142 -14.83 10.47 -14.99
CA CYS A 142 -14.90 9.95 -16.35
C CYS A 142 -16.30 10.21 -16.91
N LYS A 143 -16.37 11.10 -17.91
CA LYS A 143 -17.60 11.49 -18.60
C LYS A 143 -17.56 11.01 -20.04
N TRP A 144 -18.68 10.53 -20.53
CA TRP A 144 -18.80 10.08 -21.91
C TRP A 144 -20.12 10.51 -22.52
N ARG A 145 -20.12 10.64 -23.85
CA ARG A 145 -21.33 10.78 -24.65
C ARG A 145 -21.15 10.04 -25.97
N VAL A 146 -22.26 9.62 -26.56
CA VAL A 146 -22.27 8.98 -27.88
C VAL A 146 -22.66 10.03 -28.91
N ASP A 147 -21.77 10.28 -29.85
CA ASP A 147 -22.01 11.15 -30.99
C ASP A 147 -22.33 10.28 -32.21
N VAL A 148 -23.31 10.69 -33.00
CA VAL A 148 -23.69 10.01 -34.26
C VAL A 148 -23.53 11.02 -35.39
N ALA A 149 -22.51 10.81 -36.23
CA ALA A 149 -22.33 11.65 -37.41
C ALA A 149 -23.37 11.27 -38.48
N ILE A 150 -24.15 12.25 -38.94
CA ILE A 150 -25.15 12.08 -40.01
C ILE A 150 -24.54 12.62 -41.30
N SER A 151 -24.06 11.73 -42.18
CA SER A 151 -23.63 12.11 -43.53
C SER A 151 -24.84 12.30 -44.45
N THR A 152 -25.01 13.49 -45.01
CA THR A 152 -26.10 13.83 -45.95
C THR A 152 -25.72 13.60 -47.42
N SER A 153 -24.50 13.18 -47.72
CA SER A 153 -24.04 12.91 -49.08
C SER A 153 -24.34 11.46 -49.50
N SER A 154 -24.81 11.29 -50.74
CA SER A 154 -25.40 10.07 -51.29
C SER A 154 -24.46 8.85 -51.36
N LEU A 155 -23.17 9.00 -51.04
CA LEU A 155 -22.15 7.99 -51.36
C LEU A 155 -21.86 6.99 -50.22
N ALA A 156 -22.31 7.24 -49.00
CA ALA A 156 -22.47 6.21 -47.96
C ALA A 156 -23.25 6.82 -46.79
N ARG A 157 -24.50 6.40 -46.59
CA ARG A 157 -25.23 6.62 -45.32
C ARG A 157 -24.62 5.73 -44.24
N ALA A 158 -23.42 6.06 -43.77
CA ALA A 158 -22.85 5.44 -42.59
C ALA A 158 -23.18 6.33 -41.40
N LEU A 159 -24.22 5.96 -40.63
CA LEU A 159 -24.35 6.40 -39.24
C LEU A 159 -23.20 5.73 -38.49
N GLN A 160 -22.06 6.40 -38.41
CA GLN A 160 -20.92 5.89 -37.65
C GLN A 160 -20.99 6.50 -36.25
N PRO A 161 -21.46 5.74 -35.24
CA PRO A 161 -21.40 6.21 -33.86
C PRO A 161 -19.94 6.24 -33.39
N SER A 162 -19.61 7.26 -32.62
CA SER A 162 -18.36 7.32 -31.87
C SER A 162 -18.63 7.78 -30.43
N VAL A 163 -17.76 7.38 -29.51
CA VAL A 163 -17.88 7.75 -28.10
C VAL A 163 -16.87 8.84 -27.83
N LEU A 164 -17.34 10.03 -27.47
CA LEU A 164 -16.46 11.08 -26.97
C LEU A 164 -16.29 10.87 -25.46
N MET A 165 -15.05 10.70 -25.02
CA MET A 165 -14.69 10.51 -23.62
C MET A 165 -13.90 11.70 -23.08
N GLN A 166 -14.11 12.01 -21.81
CA GLN A 166 -13.36 12.98 -21.04
C GLN A 166 -12.97 12.37 -19.69
N ILE A 167 -11.69 12.36 -19.39
CA ILE A 167 -11.11 11.86 -18.15
C ILE A 167 -10.46 13.04 -17.42
N LYS A 168 -10.77 13.18 -16.13
CA LYS A 168 -10.07 14.08 -15.20
C LYS A 168 -9.15 13.24 -14.33
N LEU A 169 -7.87 13.61 -14.26
CA LEU A 169 -6.89 12.96 -13.40
C LEU A 169 -6.67 13.77 -12.11
N SER A 170 -6.09 13.11 -11.09
CA SER A 170 -5.82 13.71 -9.77
C SER A 170 -4.76 14.82 -9.77
N ASP A 171 -3.94 14.89 -10.82
CA ASP A 171 -2.99 15.98 -11.05
C ASP A 171 -3.66 17.23 -11.67
N GLY A 172 -4.98 17.20 -11.87
CA GLY A 172 -5.77 18.26 -12.47
C GLY A 172 -5.77 18.26 -14.00
N THR A 173 -5.08 17.31 -14.65
CA THR A 173 -5.09 17.21 -16.11
C THR A 173 -6.41 16.63 -16.62
N PHE A 174 -6.77 17.06 -17.84
CA PHE A 174 -7.96 16.60 -18.53
C PHE A 174 -7.58 15.99 -19.88
N HIS A 175 -8.01 14.76 -20.11
CA HIS A 175 -7.86 14.10 -21.41
C HIS A 175 -9.22 13.98 -22.07
N ARG A 176 -9.36 14.56 -23.25
CA ARG A 176 -10.57 14.43 -24.09
C ARG A 176 -10.19 13.79 -25.41
N PHE A 177 -10.84 12.69 -25.74
CA PHE A 177 -10.54 11.92 -26.94
C PHE A 177 -11.77 11.20 -27.47
N GLU A 178 -11.77 10.95 -28.78
CA GLU A 178 -12.81 10.18 -29.46
C GLU A 178 -12.41 8.71 -29.53
N VAL A 179 -13.37 7.83 -29.22
CA VAL A 179 -13.21 6.38 -29.22
C VAL A 179 -14.18 5.78 -30.23
N PRO A 180 -13.67 5.28 -31.38
CA PRO A 180 -14.46 4.48 -32.30
C PRO A 180 -15.00 3.23 -31.62
N VAL A 181 -16.16 2.72 -32.08
CA VAL A 181 -16.80 1.52 -31.49
C VAL A 181 -15.86 0.33 -31.37
N THR A 182 -15.02 0.09 -32.38
CA THR A 182 -14.04 -1.01 -32.37
C THR A 182 -13.04 -0.88 -31.22
N LYS A 183 -12.49 0.32 -31.00
CA LYS A 183 -11.58 0.63 -29.89
C LYS A 183 -12.26 0.62 -28.54
N PHE A 184 -13.53 1.02 -28.48
CA PHE A 184 -14.32 0.91 -27.26
C PHE A 184 -14.50 -0.56 -26.83
N GLN A 185 -14.77 -1.46 -27.76
CA GLN A 185 -14.89 -2.90 -27.46
C GLN A 185 -13.55 -3.51 -27.02
N GLU A 186 -12.44 -3.11 -27.64
CA GLU A 186 -11.09 -3.51 -27.23
C GLU A 186 -10.79 -3.03 -25.79
N LEU A 187 -11.08 -1.76 -25.49
CA LEU A 187 -10.94 -1.21 -24.14
C LEU A 187 -11.79 -1.98 -23.13
N ARG A 188 -13.06 -2.25 -23.44
CA ARG A 188 -13.97 -3.02 -22.58
C ARG A 188 -13.42 -4.41 -22.27
N TYR A 189 -12.91 -5.11 -23.28
CA TYR A 189 -12.31 -6.43 -23.11
C TYR A 189 -11.05 -6.38 -22.24
N ASN A 190 -10.12 -5.46 -22.52
CA ASN A 190 -8.87 -5.34 -21.78
C ASN A 190 -9.10 -4.95 -20.31
N VAL A 191 -10.04 -4.04 -20.04
CA VAL A 191 -10.43 -3.68 -18.66
C VAL A 191 -11.02 -4.90 -17.94
N ALA A 192 -11.91 -5.65 -18.58
CA ALA A 192 -12.47 -6.87 -17.98
C ALA A 192 -11.40 -7.94 -17.70
N LEU A 193 -10.42 -8.08 -18.60
CA LEU A 193 -9.29 -9.00 -18.42
C LEU A 193 -8.44 -8.60 -17.21
N ILE A 194 -8.05 -7.33 -17.10
CA ILE A 194 -7.27 -6.81 -15.97
C ILE A 194 -8.05 -6.98 -14.66
N LEU A 195 -9.35 -6.66 -14.63
CA LEU A 195 -10.17 -6.85 -13.44
C LEU A 195 -10.25 -8.32 -13.02
N LYS A 196 -10.34 -9.24 -13.99
CA LYS A 196 -10.30 -10.68 -13.72
C LYS A 196 -8.95 -11.08 -13.12
N GLU A 197 -7.84 -10.65 -13.73
CA GLU A 197 -6.48 -10.94 -13.23
C GLU A 197 -6.25 -10.38 -11.82
N MET A 198 -6.69 -9.16 -11.55
CA MET A 198 -6.63 -8.54 -10.21
C MET A 198 -7.41 -9.37 -9.18
N ASN A 199 -8.63 -9.78 -9.52
CA ASN A 199 -9.47 -10.61 -8.64
C ASN A 199 -8.89 -12.02 -8.44
N ASP A 200 -8.30 -12.62 -9.47
CA ASP A 200 -7.62 -13.91 -9.36
C ASP A 200 -6.37 -13.78 -8.47
N LEU A 201 -5.67 -12.65 -8.52
CA LEU A 201 -4.52 -12.35 -7.67
C LEU A 201 -4.95 -12.15 -6.21
N GLU A 202 -6.04 -11.42 -5.97
CA GLU A 202 -6.60 -11.22 -4.63
C GLU A 202 -7.07 -12.53 -3.99
N LYS A 203 -7.75 -13.40 -4.76
CA LYS A 203 -8.21 -14.71 -4.28
C LYS A 203 -7.08 -15.67 -3.92
N ARG A 204 -5.95 -15.60 -4.63
CA ARG A 204 -4.76 -16.42 -4.32
C ARG A 204 -4.18 -16.12 -2.93
N SER A 205 -4.29 -14.87 -2.45
CA SER A 205 -3.86 -14.46 -1.11
C SER A 205 -4.83 -14.87 0.02
N ILE A 206 -6.08 -15.25 -0.30
CA ILE A 206 -7.11 -15.55 0.71
C ILE A 206 -7.32 -17.06 0.90
N LEU A 207 -6.97 -17.87 -0.09
CA LEU A 207 -7.24 -19.31 -0.11
C LEU A 207 -5.95 -20.12 -0.12
N LYS A 208 -5.45 -20.44 1.07
CA LYS A 208 -4.66 -21.65 1.37
C LYS A 208 -4.61 -21.87 2.89
N ILE A 209 -5.71 -22.38 3.43
CA ILE A 209 -5.69 -23.21 4.64
C ILE A 209 -6.07 -24.60 4.12
N GLN A 210 -5.14 -25.54 4.15
CA GLN A 210 -5.46 -26.96 4.12
C GLN A 210 -4.89 -27.55 5.40
N ASP A 211 -5.76 -28.30 6.08
CA ASP A 211 -5.60 -28.94 7.39
C ASP A 211 -4.33 -29.78 7.57
#